data_AF-A0A9D4CIX7-F1
#
_entry.id   AF-A0A9D4CIX7-F1
#
_cell.length_a   1.000
_cell.length_b   1.000
_cell.length_c   1.000
_cell.angle_alpha   90.00
_cell.angle_beta   90.00
_cell.angle_gamma   90.00
#
_symmetry.space_group_name_H-M   'P 1'
#
loop_
_entity.id
_entity.type
_entity.pdbx_description
1 polymer ?
#
loop_
_entity_poly.entity_id
_entity_poly.type
_entity_poly.pdbx_seq_one_letter_code
_entity_poly.pdbx_strand_id
1 'polypeptide(L)'
;GSTGGLCNGTIACRDENALCTEGRCTCKGGFKDINGVCRQDQHLGGWCNSTFPCLDALTNCSYTGTCECVSGYQGVNGSCVQDGLVGGACFSNITCIDKNAVCKADDVGLCMTGACQHGVCQCKAGTSLSLAGLCVKST
;
A
#
# COMPACT_ATOMS: atom_id res chain seq x y z
N GLY A 1 -13.24 -26.48 7.58
CA GLY A 1 -14.06 -25.56 6.76
C GLY A 1 -13.18 -24.74 5.82
N SER A 2 -13.76 -24.13 4.79
CA SER A 2 -13.17 -22.99 4.05
C SER A 2 -12.96 -21.80 5.01
N THR A 3 -12.27 -20.74 4.57
CA THR A 3 -12.14 -19.51 5.36
C THR A 3 -13.50 -18.98 5.82
N GLY A 4 -13.55 -18.49 7.06
CA GLY A 4 -14.79 -18.12 7.75
C GLY A 4 -15.61 -19.28 8.30
N GLY A 5 -15.31 -20.53 7.91
CA GLY A 5 -15.95 -21.73 8.44
C GLY A 5 -15.63 -22.00 9.91
N LEU A 6 -16.51 -22.74 10.59
CA LEU A 6 -16.29 -23.14 11.98
C LEU A 6 -15.17 -24.18 12.10
N CYS A 7 -14.42 -24.08 13.20
CA CYS A 7 -13.38 -25.02 13.57
C CYS A 7 -13.29 -25.14 15.10
N ASN A 8 -12.71 -26.24 15.59
CA ASN A 8 -12.43 -26.47 17.00
C ASN A 8 -11.35 -27.57 17.14
N GLY A 9 -11.07 -28.05 18.36
CA GLY A 9 -10.09 -29.12 18.59
C GLY A 9 -10.37 -30.46 17.87
N THR A 10 -11.57 -30.65 17.32
CA THR A 10 -11.96 -31.83 16.55
C THR A 10 -12.23 -31.55 15.06
N ILE A 11 -12.48 -30.29 14.70
CA ILE A 11 -12.83 -29.85 13.34
C ILE A 11 -11.72 -28.93 12.85
N ALA A 12 -10.86 -29.44 11.97
CA ALA A 12 -9.79 -28.67 11.36
C ALA A 12 -10.28 -27.78 10.20
N CYS A 13 -9.48 -26.76 9.90
CA CYS A 13 -9.61 -26.02 8.66
C CYS A 13 -9.22 -26.90 7.48
N ARG A 14 -9.98 -26.80 6.38
CA ARG A 14 -9.75 -27.63 5.19
C ARG A 14 -8.60 -27.06 4.36
N ASP A 15 -8.49 -25.74 4.34
CA ASP A 15 -7.41 -25.01 3.71
C ASP A 15 -6.13 -25.15 4.54
N GLU A 16 -5.05 -25.61 3.92
CA GLU A 16 -3.75 -25.80 4.56
C GLU A 16 -3.09 -24.49 4.98
N ASN A 17 -3.50 -23.37 4.38
CA ASN A 17 -3.03 -22.02 4.69
C ASN A 17 -3.96 -21.29 5.66
N ALA A 18 -4.96 -21.97 6.22
CA ALA A 18 -5.80 -21.48 7.30
C ALA A 18 -5.41 -22.09 8.65
N LEU A 19 -5.68 -21.36 9.72
CA LEU A 19 -5.57 -21.80 11.11
C LEU A 19 -6.87 -21.51 11.86
N CYS A 20 -7.12 -22.28 12.91
CA CYS A 20 -8.32 -22.09 13.73
C CYS A 20 -8.07 -21.00 14.78
N THR A 21 -8.67 -19.83 14.59
CA THR A 21 -8.60 -18.70 15.51
C THR A 21 -10.00 -18.44 16.05
N GLU A 22 -10.17 -18.46 17.38
CA GLU A 22 -11.45 -18.15 18.04
C GLU A 22 -12.64 -18.97 17.49
N GLY A 23 -12.39 -20.23 17.12
CA GLY A 23 -13.41 -21.13 16.58
C GLY A 23 -13.77 -20.91 15.11
N ARG A 24 -13.00 -20.08 14.38
CA ARG A 24 -13.15 -19.85 12.94
C ARG A 24 -11.86 -20.05 12.18
N CYS A 25 -11.99 -20.53 10.94
CA CYS A 25 -10.86 -20.66 10.03
C CYS A 25 -10.46 -19.28 9.48
N THR A 26 -9.26 -18.85 9.82
CA THR A 26 -8.64 -17.60 9.36
C THR A 26 -7.34 -17.90 8.64
N CYS A 27 -6.96 -17.09 7.65
CA CYS A 27 -5.68 -17.30 6.96
C CYS A 27 -4.49 -17.10 7.89
N LYS A 28 -3.44 -17.90 7.66
CA LYS A 28 -2.11 -17.70 8.26
C LYS A 28 -1.53 -16.37 7.81
N GLY A 29 -0.58 -15.84 8.59
CA GLY A 29 0.14 -14.63 8.21
C GLY A 29 0.77 -14.76 6.81
N GLY A 30 0.63 -13.71 5.99
CA GLY A 30 1.06 -13.71 4.58
C GLY A 30 0.02 -14.25 3.59
N PHE A 31 -1.14 -14.72 4.06
CA PHE A 31 -2.24 -15.18 3.22
C PHE A 31 -3.49 -14.34 3.48
N LYS A 32 -4.24 -14.07 2.41
CA LYS A 32 -5.56 -13.41 2.44
C LYS A 32 -6.64 -14.35 1.95
N ASP A 33 -7.83 -14.17 2.50
CA ASP A 33 -9.01 -14.88 2.04
C ASP A 33 -9.44 -14.32 0.68
N ILE A 34 -9.32 -15.14 -0.36
CA ILE A 34 -9.76 -14.84 -1.71
C ILE A 34 -10.79 -15.90 -2.10
N ASN A 35 -12.07 -15.54 -1.97
CA ASN A 35 -13.23 -16.38 -2.29
C ASN A 35 -13.30 -17.68 -1.46
N GLY A 36 -13.03 -17.61 -0.16
CA GLY A 36 -13.13 -18.77 0.74
C GLY A 36 -11.89 -19.68 0.71
N VAL A 37 -10.78 -19.20 0.14
CA VAL A 37 -9.48 -19.86 0.06
C VAL A 37 -8.37 -18.90 0.46
N CYS A 38 -7.47 -19.34 1.32
CA CYS A 38 -6.29 -18.59 1.71
C CYS A 38 -5.25 -18.63 0.60
N ARG A 39 -5.07 -17.48 -0.05
CA ARG A 39 -4.07 -17.29 -1.10
C ARG A 39 -2.99 -16.34 -0.61
N GLN A 40 -1.79 -16.52 -1.14
CA GLN A 40 -0.68 -15.66 -0.81
C GLN A 40 -0.97 -14.22 -1.24
N ASP A 41 -0.78 -13.28 -0.33
CA ASP A 41 -0.98 -11.87 -0.63
C ASP A 41 0.25 -11.35 -1.37
N GLN A 42 0.21 -11.33 -2.70
CA GLN A 42 1.30 -10.86 -3.57
C GLN A 42 1.11 -9.39 -3.99
N HIS A 43 0.23 -8.66 -3.31
CA HIS A 43 0.01 -7.23 -3.49
C HIS A 43 0.98 -6.40 -2.63
N LEU A 44 1.00 -5.08 -2.82
CA LEU A 44 1.85 -4.15 -2.09
C LEU A 44 1.74 -4.34 -0.56
N GLY A 45 2.88 -4.52 0.10
CA GLY A 45 2.99 -4.86 1.53
C GLY A 45 2.77 -6.34 1.85
N GLY A 46 2.37 -7.14 0.87
CA GLY A 46 2.23 -8.58 0.94
C GLY A 46 3.55 -9.33 0.80
N TRP A 47 3.52 -10.65 0.94
CA TRP A 47 4.72 -11.48 0.87
C TRP A 47 5.05 -11.89 -0.56
N CYS A 48 6.34 -12.04 -0.85
CA CYS A 48 6.82 -12.47 -2.16
C CYS A 48 8.12 -13.27 -2.08
N ASN A 49 8.43 -14.00 -3.16
CA ASN A 49 9.74 -14.58 -3.43
C ASN A 49 9.93 -14.82 -4.94
N SER A 50 10.95 -15.59 -5.33
CA SER A 50 11.20 -15.93 -6.74
C SER A 50 10.11 -16.80 -7.40
N THR A 51 9.36 -17.57 -6.62
CA THR A 51 8.23 -18.39 -7.09
C THR A 51 6.93 -17.59 -7.12
N PHE A 52 6.77 -16.66 -6.20
CA PHE A 52 5.58 -15.83 -5.99
C PHE A 52 5.98 -14.35 -6.12
N PRO A 53 6.12 -13.85 -7.37
CA PRO A 53 6.45 -12.45 -7.61
C PRO A 53 5.28 -11.54 -7.26
N CYS A 54 5.54 -10.26 -7.04
CA CYS A 54 4.50 -9.28 -6.79
C CYS A 54 3.60 -9.08 -8.02
N LEU A 55 2.30 -8.91 -7.79
CA LEU A 55 1.29 -8.79 -8.84
C LEU A 55 1.00 -7.34 -9.23
N ASP A 56 1.20 -6.40 -8.29
CA ASP A 56 0.90 -4.99 -8.54
C ASP A 56 1.93 -4.34 -9.46
N ALA A 57 1.46 -3.42 -10.30
CA ALA A 57 2.35 -2.65 -11.16
C ALA A 57 3.35 -1.84 -10.34
N LEU A 58 4.57 -1.70 -10.87
CA LEU A 58 5.64 -0.89 -10.26
C LEU A 58 6.03 -1.38 -8.85
N THR A 59 5.81 -2.67 -8.56
CA THR A 59 6.31 -3.33 -7.37
C THR A 59 7.43 -4.31 -7.70
N ASN A 60 8.29 -4.57 -6.71
CA ASN A 60 9.27 -5.62 -6.74
C ASN A 60 9.34 -6.33 -5.39
N CYS A 61 9.84 -7.57 -5.41
CA CYS A 61 10.07 -8.30 -4.19
C CYS A 61 11.33 -7.78 -3.49
N SER A 62 11.17 -7.26 -2.28
CA SER A 62 12.29 -6.79 -1.47
C SER A 62 13.10 -7.95 -0.91
N TYR A 63 14.30 -7.64 -0.40
CA TYR A 63 15.18 -8.65 0.17
C TYR A 63 14.60 -9.33 1.43
N THR A 64 13.64 -8.68 2.10
CA THR A 64 12.91 -9.24 3.25
C THR A 64 11.73 -10.11 2.83
N GLY A 65 11.46 -10.25 1.53
CA GLY A 65 10.35 -11.03 0.99
C GLY A 65 9.02 -10.28 1.05
N THR A 66 9.03 -8.95 0.94
CA THR A 66 7.82 -8.11 0.94
C THR A 66 7.68 -7.38 -0.39
N CYS A 67 6.48 -7.27 -0.92
CA CYS A 67 6.19 -6.48 -2.11
C CYS A 67 6.29 -5.00 -1.78
N GLU A 68 7.26 -4.33 -2.39
CA GLU A 68 7.54 -2.91 -2.20
C GLU A 68 7.53 -2.19 -3.54
N CYS A 69 7.24 -0.90 -3.53
CA CYS A 69 7.35 -0.09 -4.74
C CYS A 69 8.80 -0.04 -5.25
N VAL A 70 8.97 -0.03 -6.56
CA VAL A 70 10.29 0.18 -7.16
C VAL A 70 10.85 1.57 -6.80
N SER A 71 12.17 1.72 -6.86
CA SER A 71 12.84 2.99 -6.52
C SER A 71 12.24 4.19 -7.28
N GLY A 72 11.97 5.28 -6.56
CA GLY A 72 11.32 6.48 -7.10
C GLY A 72 9.79 6.45 -7.06
N TYR A 73 9.20 5.44 -6.42
CA TYR A 73 7.77 5.33 -6.18
C TYR A 73 7.51 5.02 -4.71
N GLN A 74 6.38 5.50 -4.20
CA GLN A 74 5.93 5.26 -2.84
C GLN A 74 4.55 4.59 -2.83
N GLY A 75 4.35 3.71 -1.86
CA GLY A 75 3.07 3.04 -1.63
C GLY A 75 2.02 4.00 -1.05
N VAL A 76 0.94 4.22 -1.79
CA VAL A 76 -0.15 5.12 -1.43
C VAL A 76 -1.47 4.42 -1.75
N ASN A 77 -2.31 4.20 -0.73
CA ASN A 77 -3.60 3.52 -0.87
C ASN A 77 -3.55 2.18 -1.64
N GLY A 78 -2.47 1.39 -1.44
CA GLY A 78 -2.31 0.09 -2.12
C GLY A 78 -1.82 0.19 -3.56
N SER A 79 -1.32 1.34 -4.01
CA SER A 79 -0.71 1.51 -5.34
C SER A 79 0.59 2.29 -5.24
N CYS A 80 1.50 2.07 -6.19
CA CYS A 80 2.76 2.80 -6.25
C CYS A 80 2.57 4.11 -7.03
N VAL A 81 2.80 5.23 -6.37
CA VAL A 81 2.73 6.57 -6.95
C VAL A 81 4.13 7.12 -7.07
N GLN A 82 4.46 7.70 -8.23
CA GLN A 82 5.77 8.26 -8.47
C GLN A 82 6.04 9.43 -7.52
N ASP A 83 7.26 9.46 -6.99
CA ASP A 83 7.74 10.55 -6.16
C ASP A 83 7.61 11.91 -6.87
N GLY A 84 7.15 12.93 -6.14
CA GLY A 84 6.90 14.28 -6.65
C GLY A 84 5.58 14.47 -7.41
N LEU A 85 4.87 13.42 -7.82
CA LEU A 85 3.49 13.55 -8.31
C LEU A 85 2.52 13.73 -7.15
N VAL A 86 1.31 14.23 -7.43
CA VAL A 86 0.26 14.37 -6.41
C VAL A 86 -0.07 12.99 -5.85
N GLY A 87 -0.05 12.87 -4.52
CA GLY A 87 -0.16 11.61 -3.79
C GLY A 87 1.18 10.91 -3.57
N GLY A 88 2.23 11.22 -4.33
CA GLY A 88 3.56 10.65 -4.16
C GLY A 88 4.40 11.38 -3.11
N ALA A 89 5.56 10.79 -2.80
CA ALA A 89 6.48 11.32 -1.80
C ALA A 89 7.01 12.71 -2.16
N CYS A 90 7.26 13.51 -1.13
CA CYS A 90 8.10 14.70 -1.22
C CYS A 90 8.92 14.85 0.07
N PHE A 91 10.21 14.53 0.00
CA PHE A 91 11.14 14.68 1.11
C PHE A 91 12.59 14.71 0.63
N SER A 92 13.50 15.15 1.50
CA SER A 92 14.96 15.26 1.29
C SER A 92 15.37 16.15 0.11
N ASN A 93 15.09 15.74 -1.13
CA ASN A 93 15.37 16.48 -2.38
C ASN A 93 14.22 16.37 -3.41
N ILE A 94 13.12 15.73 -3.03
CA ILE A 94 11.99 15.48 -3.91
C ILE A 94 10.96 16.59 -3.69
N THR A 95 10.68 17.33 -4.74
CA THR A 95 9.69 18.42 -4.74
C THR A 95 8.47 18.03 -5.54
N CYS A 96 7.33 18.65 -5.23
CA CYS A 96 6.12 18.42 -6.01
C CYS A 96 6.26 19.02 -7.41
N ILE A 97 6.06 18.18 -8.42
CA ILE A 97 6.15 18.55 -9.84
C ILE A 97 5.01 19.49 -10.22
N ASP A 98 3.82 19.25 -9.67
CA ASP A 98 2.66 20.11 -9.89
C ASP A 98 2.81 21.42 -9.11
N LYS A 99 2.79 22.55 -9.83
CA LYS A 99 2.91 23.90 -9.26
C LYS A 99 1.77 24.27 -8.31
N ASN A 100 0.63 23.61 -8.46
CA ASN A 100 -0.55 23.76 -7.60
C ASN A 100 -0.58 22.73 -6.47
N ALA A 101 0.47 21.92 -6.30
CA ALA A 101 0.67 21.06 -5.15
C ALA A 101 1.65 21.69 -4.15
N VAL A 102 1.55 21.23 -2.90
CA VAL A 102 2.46 21.52 -1.79
C VAL A 102 2.82 20.23 -1.09
N CYS A 103 4.04 20.19 -0.59
CA CYS A 103 4.47 19.09 0.24
C CYS A 103 3.88 19.22 1.63
N LYS A 104 3.14 18.20 2.09
CA LYS A 104 2.55 18.16 3.44
C LYS A 104 2.93 16.86 4.13
N ALA A 105 3.24 16.93 5.42
CA ALA A 105 3.42 15.76 6.29
C ALA A 105 2.26 15.68 7.29
N ASP A 106 1.93 14.46 7.73
CA ASP A 106 0.84 14.22 8.70
C ASP A 106 1.18 14.79 10.09
N ASP A 107 2.47 14.83 10.46
CA ASP A 107 2.93 15.47 11.68
C ASP A 107 3.25 16.96 11.47
N VAL A 108 2.51 17.80 12.17
CA VAL A 108 2.69 19.26 12.21
C VAL A 108 4.06 19.58 12.83
N GLY A 109 5.06 19.84 11.99
CA GLY A 109 6.41 20.23 12.42
C GLY A 109 7.55 19.59 11.62
N LEU A 110 7.27 18.56 10.81
CA LEU A 110 8.29 17.90 9.98
C LEU A 110 8.58 18.62 8.66
N CYS A 111 7.87 19.70 8.37
CA CYS A 111 8.04 20.49 7.15
C CYS A 111 8.60 21.87 7.50
N MET A 112 9.89 22.10 7.28
CA MET A 112 10.50 23.43 7.35
C MET A 112 10.78 23.94 5.94
N THR A 113 10.31 25.15 5.64
CA THR A 113 10.59 25.87 4.38
C THR A 113 10.37 25.04 3.10
N GLY A 114 9.28 24.26 3.04
CA GLY A 114 8.90 23.50 1.84
C GLY A 114 9.57 22.13 1.67
N ALA A 115 10.45 21.72 2.58
CA ALA A 115 11.01 20.38 2.64
C ALA A 115 10.43 19.63 3.87
N CYS A 116 9.82 18.47 3.62
CA CYS A 116 9.31 17.59 4.67
C CYS A 116 10.25 16.39 4.86
N GLN A 117 10.31 15.81 6.05
CA GLN A 117 11.04 14.54 6.29
C GLN A 117 10.25 13.32 5.79
N HIS A 118 8.92 13.35 5.94
CA HIS A 118 7.99 12.34 5.43
C HIS A 118 6.78 13.05 4.83
N GLY A 119 6.97 13.73 3.70
CA GLY A 119 5.91 14.48 3.04
C GLY A 119 5.26 13.73 1.89
N VAL A 120 4.01 14.09 1.60
CA VAL A 120 3.24 13.69 0.44
C VAL A 120 2.77 14.93 -0.31
N CYS A 121 2.86 14.92 -1.63
CA CYS A 121 2.39 16.01 -2.47
C CYS A 121 0.86 16.07 -2.46
N GLN A 122 0.30 17.19 -2.01
CA GLN A 122 -1.14 17.42 -1.96
C GLN A 122 -1.51 18.71 -2.65
N CYS A 123 -2.71 18.78 -3.23
CA CYS A 123 -3.21 20.02 -3.82
C CYS A 123 -3.28 21.16 -2.80
N LYS A 124 -2.91 22.36 -3.24
CA LYS A 124 -3.09 23.61 -2.48
C LYS A 124 -4.56 23.86 -2.20
N ALA A 125 -4.84 24.68 -1.20
CA ALA A 125 -6.22 25.13 -0.95
C ALA A 125 -6.77 25.85 -2.21
N GLY A 126 -8.00 25.53 -2.59
CA GLY A 126 -8.65 26.05 -3.81
C GLY A 126 -8.31 25.31 -5.11
N THR A 127 -7.54 24.22 -5.04
CA THR A 127 -7.33 23.30 -6.16
C THR A 127 -7.73 21.87 -5.78
N SER A 128 -8.13 21.08 -6.78
CA SER A 128 -8.59 19.70 -6.64
C SER A 128 -7.89 18.80 -7.65
N LEU A 129 -7.73 17.53 -7.30
CA LEU A 129 -7.11 16.53 -8.17
C LEU A 129 -8.04 16.22 -9.35
N SER A 130 -7.54 16.43 -10.57
CA SER A 130 -8.21 16.04 -11.80
C SER A 130 -8.02 14.55 -12.11
N LEU A 131 -8.81 14.01 -13.03
CA LEU A 131 -8.63 12.65 -13.58
C LEU A 131 -7.25 12.42 -14.21
N ALA A 132 -6.57 13.49 -14.63
CA ALA A 132 -5.22 13.43 -15.18
C ALA A 132 -4.13 13.42 -14.09
N GLY A 133 -4.49 13.41 -12.81
CA GLY A 133 -3.51 13.43 -11.71
C GLY A 133 -2.90 14.81 -11.43
N LEU A 134 -3.49 15.88 -11.98
CA LEU A 134 -3.02 17.27 -11.81
C LEU A 134 -3.96 18.07 -10.91
N CYS A 135 -3.39 18.98 -10.10
CA CYS A 135 -4.13 19.91 -9.27
C CYS A 135 -4.64 21.09 -10.11
N VAL A 136 -5.96 21.16 -10.29
CA VAL A 136 -6.66 22.20 -11.06
C VAL A 136 -7.51 23.06 -10.14
N LYS A 137 -7.76 24.33 -10.48
CA LYS A 137 -8.65 25.18 -9.68
C LYS A 137 -10.03 24.54 -9.55
N SER A 138 -10.51 24.46 -8.32
CA SER A 138 -11.89 24.04 -8.07
C SER A 138 -12.81 25.18 -8.51
N THR A 139 -13.63 24.94 -9.54
CA THR A 139 -14.69 25.85 -9.98
C THR A 139 -15.80 25.96 -8.96
#